data_AF-A0A921E9Y9-F1
#
_entry.id   AF-A0A921E9Y9-F1
#
_cell.length_a   1.000
_cell.length_b   1.000
_cell.length_c   1.000
_cell.angle_alpha   90.00
_cell.angle_beta   90.00
_cell.angle_gamma   90.00
#
_symmetry.space_group_name_H-M   'P 1'
#
loop_
_entity.id
_entity.type
_entity.pdbx_description
1 polymer ?
#
loop_
_entity_poly.entity_id
_entity_poly.type
_entity_poly.pdbx_seq_one_letter_code
_entity_poly.pdbx_strand_id
1 'polypeptide(L)'
;MKKLTYLSALVLAAGMTACSQYEEPTPKVPVTAEEQILNVDGITVASSQYLAPNEETGDLATIDLDAYSKLGYPIQFADVTVDESEFPAGYTLYFKMWLADNENFDGAKEVPCTLTNGVITSTAADIQPIYEDMFGRKADVKEVWVRYAGYVDGDNVSNIRLNGSDYYYATQAFYLAPIPPDFVVEPAYYLLGTINNWSVTEAIQMNHSDKDVYDDPVFTYVVDLTGGEWWWKIIPQSTYETGNWVDGDDAAFGVEVNGDGALSGKLVGRTATEDVGAGCLNGVTGRYVLIINLEMMTYEFSPVYDYLYTPGDANNWTHAESALIYPDPTGAYYESWLPLKGGFKFATQPDWNGTAFGAGAEAGSLSTDGGAGNLTVETEGLYCVRMSPVFLTWETLYGPVQSWGVVGGFAESSWTDGQDVVMTPDAAKQIWTATVTFGDTDGEKEFKFRADGAWDIQYGNGGDGLDNLVCDGGSGNLVAPAAGTYKVTLDLSKVPYHATLEAL
;
A
#
# COMPACT_ATOMS: atom_id res chain seq x y z
N MET A 1 18.27 -54.13 5.32
CA MET A 1 17.54 -53.91 4.05
C MET A 1 18.22 -52.76 3.30
N LYS A 2 18.28 -52.90 1.97
CA LYS A 2 19.10 -52.23 0.94
C LYS A 2 19.68 -50.81 1.23
N LYS A 3 21.01 -50.72 1.12
CA LYS A 3 21.78 -49.56 0.61
C LYS A 3 21.78 -49.61 -0.93
N LEU A 4 21.81 -48.47 -1.64
CA LEU A 4 22.58 -48.30 -2.88
C LEU A 4 22.67 -46.82 -3.35
N THR A 5 23.90 -46.45 -3.70
CA THR A 5 24.47 -45.23 -4.33
C THR A 5 24.09 -45.06 -5.83
N TYR A 6 24.27 -43.84 -6.39
CA TYR A 6 25.02 -43.45 -7.63
C TYR A 6 24.62 -42.01 -8.05
N LEU A 7 25.49 -40.98 -8.00
CA LEU A 7 26.53 -40.53 -8.94
C LEU A 7 26.06 -40.12 -10.35
N SER A 8 26.26 -38.84 -10.72
CA SER A 8 26.87 -38.46 -12.00
C SER A 8 27.18 -36.95 -12.04
N ALA A 9 28.47 -36.64 -11.92
CA ALA A 9 29.09 -35.45 -12.49
C ALA A 9 29.86 -35.91 -13.74
N LEU A 10 29.74 -35.19 -14.84
CA LEU A 10 30.66 -35.31 -15.96
C LEU A 10 30.87 -33.93 -16.60
N VAL A 11 32.02 -33.36 -16.29
CA VAL A 11 32.63 -32.22 -16.97
C VAL A 11 33.49 -32.77 -18.10
N LEU A 12 33.39 -32.20 -19.30
CA LEU A 12 34.51 -32.17 -20.25
C LEU A 12 34.46 -30.87 -21.07
N ALA A 13 35.51 -30.07 -20.89
CA ALA A 13 35.78 -28.82 -21.57
C ALA A 13 36.46 -29.04 -22.94
N ALA A 14 36.25 -28.12 -23.88
CA ALA A 14 37.30 -27.30 -24.52
C ALA A 14 36.87 -26.78 -25.91
N GLY A 15 37.02 -25.48 -26.10
CA GLY A 15 36.87 -24.81 -27.38
C GLY A 15 37.01 -23.30 -27.25
N MET A 16 38.19 -22.82 -26.85
CA MET A 16 38.51 -21.39 -26.96
C MET A 16 38.70 -21.02 -28.43
N THR A 17 38.06 -19.95 -28.87
CA THR A 17 38.59 -19.08 -29.92
C THR A 17 38.24 -17.65 -29.55
N ALA A 18 39.28 -16.83 -29.36
CA ALA A 18 39.17 -15.41 -29.06
C ALA A 18 38.71 -14.64 -30.30
N CYS A 19 37.78 -13.70 -30.13
CA CYS A 19 37.64 -12.53 -30.98
C CYS A 19 37.29 -11.32 -30.10
N SER A 20 38.26 -10.39 -30.07
CA SER A 20 38.25 -8.97 -29.71
C SER A 20 37.05 -8.36 -28.97
N GLN A 21 37.38 -7.63 -27.89
CA GLN A 21 36.59 -6.54 -27.32
C GLN A 21 35.91 -5.68 -28.39
N TYR A 22 34.62 -5.50 -28.23
CA TYR A 22 33.91 -4.33 -28.71
C TYR A 22 33.11 -3.78 -27.54
N GLU A 23 33.62 -2.71 -26.93
CA GLU A 23 32.82 -1.85 -26.04
C GLU A 23 31.99 -0.94 -26.95
N GLU A 24 30.66 -1.14 -26.96
CA GLU A 24 29.75 -0.12 -27.48
C GLU A 24 29.82 1.09 -26.53
N PRO A 25 30.25 2.28 -27.00
CA PRO A 25 30.19 3.48 -26.19
C PRO A 25 28.76 4.03 -26.20
N THR A 26 28.31 4.47 -25.02
CA THR A 26 27.02 5.11 -24.70
C THR A 26 25.79 4.19 -24.58
N PRO A 27 25.07 4.23 -23.43
CA PRO A 27 23.72 3.65 -23.36
C PRO A 27 22.86 4.37 -24.39
N LYS A 28 22.37 3.64 -25.39
CA LYS A 28 21.30 4.15 -26.24
C LYS A 28 20.13 4.42 -25.30
N VAL A 29 19.77 5.70 -25.14
CA VAL A 29 18.46 6.10 -24.63
C VAL A 29 17.44 5.22 -25.35
N PRO A 30 16.51 4.55 -24.66
CA PRO A 30 15.45 3.82 -25.33
C PRO A 30 14.71 4.85 -26.20
N VAL A 31 14.95 4.81 -27.50
CA VAL A 31 14.12 5.55 -28.45
C VAL A 31 12.86 4.72 -28.50
N THR A 32 11.79 5.20 -27.86
CA THR A 32 10.46 4.66 -28.09
C THR A 32 10.27 4.62 -29.60
N ALA A 33 10.04 3.44 -30.18
CA ALA A 33 9.84 3.33 -31.62
C ALA A 33 8.71 4.29 -31.99
N GLU A 34 8.97 5.25 -32.89
CA GLU A 34 7.93 6.15 -33.38
C GLU A 34 6.80 5.29 -33.96
N GLU A 35 5.59 5.51 -33.46
CA GLU A 35 4.40 4.79 -33.90
C GLU A 35 4.21 5.08 -35.40
N GLN A 36 4.23 4.04 -36.23
CA GLN A 36 4.03 4.20 -37.66
C GLN A 36 2.56 4.53 -37.91
N ILE A 37 2.30 5.65 -38.58
CA ILE A 37 0.95 6.13 -38.89
C ILE A 37 0.59 5.78 -40.33
N LEU A 38 -0.60 5.21 -40.53
CA LEU A 38 -1.23 5.01 -41.83
C LEU A 38 -2.57 5.76 -41.85
N ASN A 39 -2.72 6.71 -42.77
CA ASN A 39 -4.01 7.38 -42.97
C ASN A 39 -4.88 6.50 -43.87
N VAL A 40 -6.09 6.18 -43.40
CA VAL A 40 -7.03 5.26 -44.05
C VAL A 40 -8.42 5.87 -44.00
N ASP A 41 -9.05 5.97 -45.17
CA ASP A 41 -10.47 6.31 -45.35
C ASP A 41 -11.33 5.02 -45.37
N GLY A 42 -12.66 5.15 -45.35
CA GLY A 42 -13.56 4.00 -45.51
C GLY A 42 -13.84 3.17 -44.25
N ILE A 43 -13.32 3.56 -43.09
CA ILE A 43 -13.65 2.93 -41.80
C ILE A 43 -14.67 3.79 -41.07
N THR A 44 -15.83 3.21 -40.76
CA THR A 44 -16.82 3.81 -39.86
C THR A 44 -16.93 2.96 -38.61
N VAL A 45 -16.90 3.61 -37.45
CA VAL A 45 -17.13 2.98 -36.15
C VAL A 45 -18.25 3.74 -35.47
N ALA A 46 -19.33 3.05 -35.12
CA ALA A 46 -20.47 3.59 -34.40
C ALA A 46 -20.60 2.91 -33.05
N SER A 47 -20.87 3.68 -32.00
CA SER A 47 -21.13 3.11 -30.68
C SER A 47 -22.30 2.15 -30.76
N SER A 48 -22.15 1.01 -30.09
CA SER A 48 -23.18 -0.02 -30.02
C SER A 48 -24.46 0.54 -29.42
N GLN A 49 -25.61 0.05 -29.89
CA GLN A 49 -26.93 0.40 -29.33
C GLN A 49 -27.04 0.10 -27.82
N TYR A 50 -26.20 -0.81 -27.28
CA TYR A 50 -26.20 -1.13 -25.86
C TYR A 50 -25.47 -0.10 -24.99
N LEU A 51 -24.69 0.80 -25.60
CA LEU A 51 -24.04 1.93 -24.92
C LEU A 51 -24.75 3.25 -25.17
N ALA A 52 -25.63 3.30 -26.17
CA ALA A 52 -26.33 4.52 -26.54
C ALA A 52 -27.28 4.98 -25.41
N PRO A 53 -27.35 6.28 -25.10
CA PRO A 53 -28.33 6.80 -24.17
C PRO A 53 -29.76 6.46 -24.62
N ASN A 54 -30.67 6.37 -23.67
CA ASN A 54 -32.09 6.17 -23.97
C ASN A 54 -32.61 7.30 -24.88
N GLU A 55 -33.19 6.95 -26.01
CA GLU A 55 -33.63 7.93 -27.02
C GLU A 55 -34.76 8.88 -26.52
N GLU A 56 -35.55 8.44 -25.53
CA GLU A 56 -36.66 9.22 -24.98
C GLU A 56 -36.24 10.08 -23.77
N THR A 57 -35.42 9.54 -22.88
CA THR A 57 -35.05 10.21 -21.61
C THR A 57 -33.67 10.87 -21.65
N GLY A 58 -32.78 10.44 -22.54
CA GLY A 58 -31.39 10.87 -22.59
C GLY A 58 -30.50 10.24 -21.52
N ASP A 59 -31.03 9.33 -20.70
CA ASP A 59 -30.26 8.67 -19.65
C ASP A 59 -29.20 7.75 -20.25
N LEU A 60 -28.00 7.77 -19.66
CA LEU A 60 -26.91 6.88 -20.09
C LEU A 60 -27.29 5.40 -19.90
N ALA A 61 -26.88 4.56 -20.84
CA ALA A 61 -27.05 3.11 -20.72
C ALA A 61 -26.22 2.55 -19.56
N THR A 62 -26.69 1.47 -18.94
CA THR A 62 -25.93 0.74 -17.91
C THR A 62 -25.46 -0.61 -18.45
N ILE A 63 -24.15 -0.84 -18.36
CA ILE A 63 -23.52 -2.14 -18.60
C ILE A 63 -23.27 -2.79 -17.24
N ASP A 64 -23.97 -3.90 -16.99
CA ASP A 64 -23.87 -4.69 -15.76
C ASP A 64 -22.93 -5.90 -15.98
N LEU A 65 -21.72 -5.80 -15.43
CA LEU A 65 -20.70 -6.83 -15.60
C LEU A 65 -21.10 -8.17 -14.98
N ASP A 66 -21.83 -8.17 -13.86
CA ASP A 66 -22.30 -9.40 -13.22
C ASP A 66 -23.34 -10.12 -14.10
N ALA A 67 -24.27 -9.36 -14.66
CA ALA A 67 -25.26 -9.90 -15.60
C ALA A 67 -24.60 -10.50 -16.85
N TYR A 68 -23.64 -9.78 -17.47
CA TYR A 68 -22.90 -10.28 -18.63
C TYR A 68 -22.04 -11.51 -18.30
N SER A 69 -21.38 -11.51 -17.14
CA SER A 69 -20.59 -12.65 -16.64
C SER A 69 -21.46 -13.90 -16.50
N LYS A 70 -22.63 -13.79 -15.86
CA LYS A 70 -23.58 -14.90 -15.66
C LYS A 70 -24.19 -15.43 -16.96
N LEU A 71 -24.41 -14.55 -17.94
CA LEU A 71 -24.93 -14.94 -19.25
C LEU A 71 -23.86 -15.56 -20.16
N GLY A 72 -22.57 -15.27 -19.92
CA GLY A 72 -21.46 -15.80 -20.71
C GLY A 72 -21.36 -15.19 -22.12
N TYR A 73 -21.93 -14.00 -22.34
CA TYR A 73 -21.84 -13.29 -23.61
C TYR A 73 -20.86 -12.12 -23.53
N PRO A 74 -20.11 -11.83 -24.62
CA PRO A 74 -19.29 -10.64 -24.68
C PRO A 74 -20.16 -9.38 -24.78
N ILE A 75 -19.65 -8.28 -24.26
CA ILE A 75 -20.27 -6.96 -24.35
C ILE A 75 -19.91 -6.38 -25.72
N GLN A 76 -20.93 -5.89 -26.44
CA GLN A 76 -20.75 -5.26 -27.75
C GLN A 76 -20.62 -3.75 -27.58
N PHE A 77 -19.46 -3.24 -27.96
CA PHE A 77 -19.04 -1.87 -27.67
C PHE A 77 -19.23 -0.93 -28.87
N ALA A 78 -18.89 -1.40 -30.07
CA ALA A 78 -19.06 -0.63 -31.29
C ALA A 78 -19.23 -1.52 -32.52
N ASP A 79 -19.99 -1.04 -33.48
CA ASP A 79 -20.14 -1.63 -34.81
C ASP A 79 -19.16 -0.97 -35.78
N VAL A 80 -18.47 -1.78 -36.57
CA VAL A 80 -17.43 -1.39 -37.52
C VAL A 80 -17.84 -1.77 -38.92
N THR A 81 -17.87 -0.77 -39.80
CA THR A 81 -18.04 -0.97 -41.24
C THR A 81 -16.76 -0.56 -41.96
N VAL A 82 -16.31 -1.41 -42.88
CA VAL A 82 -15.13 -1.18 -43.72
C VAL A 82 -15.57 -1.13 -45.18
N ASP A 83 -15.28 -0.02 -45.86
CA ASP A 83 -15.33 0.06 -47.32
C ASP A 83 -14.06 -0.56 -47.90
N GLU A 84 -14.18 -1.82 -48.33
CA GLU A 84 -13.08 -2.60 -48.92
C GLU A 84 -12.50 -1.97 -50.21
N SER A 85 -13.19 -1.01 -50.83
CA SER A 85 -12.65 -0.27 -51.98
C SER A 85 -11.67 0.84 -51.59
N GLU A 86 -11.76 1.31 -50.34
CA GLU A 86 -10.91 2.36 -49.76
C GLU A 86 -9.87 1.78 -48.78
N PHE A 87 -10.18 0.65 -48.14
CA PHE A 87 -9.29 -0.01 -47.18
C PHE A 87 -8.14 -0.75 -47.91
N PRO A 88 -6.88 -0.57 -47.46
CA PRO A 88 -5.74 -1.15 -48.15
C PRO A 88 -5.72 -2.69 -48.03
N ALA A 89 -5.64 -3.35 -49.19
CA ALA A 89 -5.56 -4.81 -49.27
C ALA A 89 -4.30 -5.36 -48.58
N GLY A 90 -4.42 -6.55 -47.95
CA GLY A 90 -3.31 -7.24 -47.29
C GLY A 90 -3.08 -6.85 -45.82
N TYR A 91 -3.95 -5.98 -45.27
CA TYR A 91 -3.94 -5.62 -43.86
C TYR A 91 -5.11 -6.26 -43.10
N THR A 92 -4.88 -6.58 -41.82
CA THR A 92 -5.89 -7.02 -40.86
C THR A 92 -6.16 -5.87 -39.89
N LEU A 93 -7.40 -5.37 -39.88
CA LEU A 93 -7.86 -4.33 -38.95
C LEU A 93 -8.07 -4.94 -37.56
N TYR A 94 -7.57 -4.24 -36.54
CA TYR A 94 -7.96 -4.48 -35.16
C TYR A 94 -8.08 -3.13 -34.43
N PHE A 95 -8.65 -3.18 -33.23
CA PHE A 95 -8.80 -2.00 -32.39
C PHE A 95 -8.15 -2.24 -31.05
N LYS A 96 -7.74 -1.14 -30.46
CA LYS A 96 -7.54 -1.04 -29.02
C LYS A 96 -8.68 -0.18 -28.45
N MET A 97 -9.07 -0.46 -27.21
CA MET A 97 -10.18 0.21 -26.52
C MET A 97 -9.64 0.84 -25.24
N TRP A 98 -10.08 2.05 -24.92
CA TRP A 98 -9.72 2.74 -23.69
C TRP A 98 -10.96 3.08 -22.89
N LEU A 99 -10.90 2.85 -21.58
CA LEU A 99 -11.87 3.34 -20.61
C LEU A 99 -11.26 4.46 -19.77
N ALA A 100 -12.08 5.45 -19.42
CA ALA A 100 -11.72 6.53 -18.52
C ALA A 100 -12.92 6.89 -17.62
N ASP A 101 -12.63 7.51 -16.49
CA ASP A 101 -13.63 8.07 -15.56
C ASP A 101 -14.01 9.52 -15.93
N ASN A 102 -13.47 10.04 -17.03
CA ASN A 102 -13.64 11.41 -17.47
C ASN A 102 -13.64 11.52 -19.01
N GLU A 103 -14.32 12.54 -19.53
CA GLU A 103 -14.45 12.81 -20.97
C GLU A 103 -13.13 13.11 -21.68
N ASN A 104 -12.13 13.64 -20.96
CA ASN A 104 -10.82 13.99 -21.52
C ASN A 104 -9.90 12.77 -21.68
N PHE A 105 -10.28 11.62 -21.11
CA PHE A 105 -9.46 10.41 -21.03
C PHE A 105 -8.13 10.60 -20.31
N ASP A 106 -8.08 11.51 -19.33
CA ASP A 106 -6.96 11.60 -18.40
C ASP A 106 -6.89 10.29 -17.60
N GLY A 107 -5.70 9.68 -17.51
CA GLY A 107 -5.52 8.43 -16.77
C GLY A 107 -6.18 7.18 -17.39
N ALA A 108 -6.65 7.27 -18.65
CA ALA A 108 -7.37 6.18 -19.30
C ALA A 108 -6.60 4.84 -19.32
N LYS A 109 -7.33 3.75 -19.16
CA LYS A 109 -6.82 2.37 -19.12
C LYS A 109 -7.18 1.63 -20.40
N GLU A 110 -6.20 0.94 -20.99
CA GLU A 110 -6.45 0.07 -22.15
C GLU A 110 -7.22 -1.17 -21.68
N VAL A 111 -8.29 -1.52 -22.40
CA VAL A 111 -9.11 -2.70 -22.14
C VAL A 111 -8.94 -3.68 -23.28
N PRO A 112 -8.66 -4.97 -23.00
CA PRO A 112 -8.64 -6.01 -24.02
C PRO A 112 -9.95 -6.02 -24.81
N CYS A 113 -9.85 -5.96 -26.14
CA CYS A 113 -11.00 -6.06 -27.02
C CYS A 113 -10.67 -6.84 -28.28
N THR A 114 -11.70 -7.36 -28.94
CA THR A 114 -11.56 -8.10 -30.20
C THR A 114 -12.56 -7.56 -31.22
N LEU A 115 -12.14 -7.51 -32.48
CA LEU A 115 -13.02 -7.24 -33.62
C LEU A 115 -13.46 -8.58 -34.23
N THR A 116 -14.74 -8.94 -34.05
CA THR A 116 -15.31 -10.17 -34.62
C THR A 116 -16.58 -9.84 -35.39
N ASN A 117 -16.67 -10.27 -36.65
CA ASN A 117 -17.83 -10.03 -37.52
C ASN A 117 -18.29 -8.56 -37.57
N GLY A 118 -17.34 -7.62 -37.58
CA GLY A 118 -17.63 -6.19 -37.61
C GLY A 118 -18.07 -5.61 -36.27
N VAL A 119 -17.89 -6.30 -35.15
CA VAL A 119 -18.24 -5.78 -33.81
C VAL A 119 -17.01 -5.80 -32.92
N ILE A 120 -16.72 -4.65 -32.29
CA ILE A 120 -15.73 -4.54 -31.22
C ILE A 120 -16.40 -5.06 -29.94
N THR A 121 -15.77 -6.05 -29.32
CA THR A 121 -16.28 -6.70 -28.11
C THR A 121 -15.21 -6.83 -27.03
N SER A 122 -15.65 -6.85 -25.78
CA SER A 122 -14.84 -7.18 -24.61
C SER A 122 -15.66 -8.02 -23.62
N THR A 123 -15.03 -8.59 -22.60
CA THR A 123 -15.70 -9.45 -21.63
C THR A 123 -15.78 -8.80 -20.26
N ALA A 124 -16.74 -9.23 -19.44
CA ALA A 124 -16.81 -8.78 -18.05
C ALA A 124 -15.53 -9.12 -17.26
N ALA A 125 -14.89 -10.25 -17.57
CA ALA A 125 -13.63 -10.66 -16.95
C ALA A 125 -12.44 -9.76 -17.34
N ASP A 126 -12.46 -9.17 -18.54
CA ASP A 126 -11.41 -8.23 -18.97
C ASP A 126 -11.64 -6.82 -18.40
N ILE A 127 -12.91 -6.44 -18.19
CA ILE A 127 -13.27 -5.10 -17.70
C ILE A 127 -13.22 -5.01 -16.18
N GLN A 128 -13.60 -6.06 -15.45
CA GLN A 128 -13.68 -6.03 -13.98
C GLN A 128 -12.36 -5.59 -13.32
N PRO A 129 -11.17 -6.14 -13.67
CA PRO A 129 -9.91 -5.70 -13.08
C PRO A 129 -9.58 -4.23 -13.40
N ILE A 130 -10.00 -3.72 -14.57
CA ILE A 130 -9.82 -2.33 -14.95
C ILE A 130 -10.75 -1.42 -14.14
N TYR A 131 -11.98 -1.86 -13.91
CA TYR A 131 -12.89 -1.16 -13.01
C TYR A 131 -12.30 -1.08 -11.60
N GLU A 132 -11.79 -2.19 -11.06
CA GLU A 132 -11.22 -2.25 -9.71
C GLU A 132 -9.97 -1.37 -9.57
N ASP A 133 -9.11 -1.34 -10.59
CA ASP A 133 -7.93 -0.45 -10.63
C ASP A 133 -8.32 1.04 -10.67
N MET A 134 -9.45 1.37 -11.31
CA MET A 134 -9.93 2.76 -11.41
C MET A 134 -10.72 3.22 -10.17
N PHE A 135 -11.51 2.33 -9.56
CA PHE A 135 -12.55 2.71 -8.60
C PHE A 135 -12.54 1.93 -7.28
N GLY A 136 -11.67 0.93 -7.14
CA GLY A 136 -11.70 -0.03 -6.03
C GLY A 136 -12.71 -1.16 -6.24
N ARG A 137 -12.68 -2.16 -5.35
CA ARG A 137 -13.51 -3.38 -5.39
C ARG A 137 -14.95 -3.18 -4.94
N LYS A 138 -15.28 -1.98 -4.47
CA LYS A 138 -16.64 -1.66 -4.01
C LYS A 138 -17.64 -1.71 -5.18
N ALA A 139 -18.81 -2.27 -4.91
CA ALA A 139 -19.88 -2.50 -5.88
C ALA A 139 -20.73 -1.26 -6.25
N ASP A 140 -20.10 -0.10 -6.45
CA ASP A 140 -20.81 1.13 -6.84
C ASP A 140 -20.92 1.26 -8.37
N VAL A 141 -22.03 1.78 -8.89
CA VAL A 141 -22.13 2.09 -10.33
C VAL A 141 -21.37 3.38 -10.64
N LYS A 142 -20.55 3.39 -11.70
CA LYS A 142 -19.75 4.56 -12.11
C LYS A 142 -20.06 4.99 -13.54
N GLU A 143 -20.06 6.29 -13.78
CA GLU A 143 -20.03 6.83 -15.15
C GLU A 143 -18.63 6.65 -15.71
N VAL A 144 -18.53 6.14 -16.93
CA VAL A 144 -17.26 5.92 -17.64
C VAL A 144 -17.39 6.34 -19.11
N TRP A 145 -16.24 6.58 -19.73
CA TRP A 145 -16.12 6.96 -21.12
C TRP A 145 -15.29 5.91 -21.88
N VAL A 146 -15.73 5.54 -23.08
CA VAL A 146 -14.99 4.64 -23.97
C VAL A 146 -14.56 5.34 -25.25
N ARG A 147 -13.40 4.98 -25.79
CA ARG A 147 -12.96 5.35 -27.14
C ARG A 147 -12.12 4.24 -27.78
N TYR A 148 -12.00 4.27 -29.11
CA TYR A 148 -11.28 3.24 -29.86
C TYR A 148 -10.21 3.84 -30.75
N ALA A 149 -9.09 3.14 -30.86
CA ALA A 149 -8.06 3.43 -31.84
C ALA A 149 -7.94 2.28 -32.83
N GLY A 150 -7.97 2.60 -34.12
CA GLY A 150 -7.77 1.62 -35.18
C GLY A 150 -6.29 1.34 -35.41
N TYR A 151 -5.97 0.06 -35.62
CA TYR A 151 -4.64 -0.41 -35.96
C TYR A 151 -4.70 -1.45 -37.08
N VAL A 152 -3.61 -1.60 -37.80
CA VAL A 152 -3.46 -2.68 -38.80
C VAL A 152 -2.18 -3.49 -38.61
N ASP A 153 -2.30 -4.78 -38.87
CA ASP A 153 -1.19 -5.71 -39.08
C ASP A 153 -1.16 -6.16 -40.54
N GLY A 154 0.02 -6.38 -41.10
CA GLY A 154 0.22 -6.93 -42.44
C GLY A 154 1.37 -7.94 -42.44
N ASP A 155 1.70 -8.49 -43.61
CA ASP A 155 2.67 -9.60 -43.72
C ASP A 155 4.07 -9.32 -43.10
N ASN A 156 4.49 -8.05 -43.03
CA ASN A 156 5.81 -7.65 -42.53
C ASN A 156 5.77 -6.44 -41.58
N VAL A 157 4.59 -5.99 -41.19
CA VAL A 157 4.39 -4.82 -40.32
C VAL A 157 3.31 -5.14 -39.31
N SER A 158 3.47 -4.68 -38.08
CA SER A 158 2.45 -4.84 -37.04
C SER A 158 2.29 -3.57 -36.23
N ASN A 159 1.14 -3.40 -35.60
CA ASN A 159 0.83 -2.28 -34.73
C ASN A 159 0.98 -0.90 -35.39
N ILE A 160 0.47 -0.80 -36.62
CA ILE A 160 0.44 0.46 -37.38
C ILE A 160 -0.83 1.22 -37.00
N ARG A 161 -0.67 2.43 -36.43
CA ARG A 161 -1.77 3.29 -35.98
C ARG A 161 -2.49 3.93 -37.16
N LEU A 162 -3.83 3.92 -37.13
CA LEU A 162 -4.64 4.58 -38.15
C LEU A 162 -4.94 6.05 -37.82
N ASN A 163 -4.87 6.93 -38.82
CA ASN A 163 -5.33 8.33 -38.81
C ASN A 163 -4.69 9.27 -37.78
N GLY A 164 -3.59 8.82 -37.14
CA GLY A 164 -2.80 9.60 -36.20
C GLY A 164 -3.01 9.19 -34.74
N SER A 165 -2.09 9.64 -33.87
CA SER A 165 -2.09 9.33 -32.44
C SER A 165 -3.33 9.88 -31.71
N ASP A 166 -3.81 11.05 -32.15
CA ASP A 166 -4.89 11.79 -31.48
C ASP A 166 -6.26 11.50 -32.11
N TYR A 167 -6.32 10.62 -33.12
CA TYR A 167 -7.56 10.23 -33.77
C TYR A 167 -8.17 9.04 -33.04
N TYR A 168 -9.39 9.24 -32.54
CA TYR A 168 -10.18 8.21 -31.86
C TYR A 168 -11.58 8.14 -32.46
N TYR A 169 -12.13 6.93 -32.44
CA TYR A 169 -13.45 6.63 -32.93
C TYR A 169 -14.46 6.51 -31.78
N ALA A 170 -15.73 6.81 -32.10
CA ALA A 170 -16.93 6.44 -31.34
C ALA A 170 -16.84 6.68 -29.81
N THR A 171 -16.39 7.87 -29.42
CA THR A 171 -16.36 8.28 -28.01
C THR A 171 -17.77 8.32 -27.43
N GLN A 172 -18.01 7.63 -26.31
CA GLN A 172 -19.32 7.51 -25.69
C GLN A 172 -19.22 7.37 -24.17
N ALA A 173 -20.10 8.06 -23.44
CA ALA A 173 -20.31 7.88 -22.01
C ALA A 173 -21.37 6.80 -21.73
N PHE A 174 -21.20 6.03 -20.67
CA PHE A 174 -22.18 5.05 -20.17
C PHE A 174 -21.95 4.77 -18.68
N TYR A 175 -22.93 4.16 -18.01
CA TYR A 175 -22.76 3.65 -16.65
C TYR A 175 -22.21 2.22 -16.68
N LEU A 176 -21.20 1.96 -15.86
CA LEU A 176 -20.62 0.64 -15.65
C LEU A 176 -20.92 0.18 -14.21
N ALA A 177 -21.65 -0.92 -14.09
CA ALA A 177 -21.91 -1.58 -12.82
C ALA A 177 -20.97 -2.80 -12.69
N PRO A 178 -20.12 -2.86 -11.65
CA PRO A 178 -19.14 -3.92 -11.48
C PRO A 178 -19.78 -5.23 -11.02
N ILE A 179 -18.98 -6.29 -11.05
CA ILE A 179 -19.31 -7.54 -10.35
C ILE A 179 -19.18 -7.28 -8.84
N PRO A 180 -20.23 -7.47 -8.03
CA PRO A 180 -20.13 -7.32 -6.59
C PRO A 180 -19.17 -8.33 -5.97
N PRO A 181 -18.43 -7.97 -4.90
CA PRO A 181 -17.66 -8.93 -4.11
C PRO A 181 -18.51 -10.10 -3.64
N ASP A 182 -17.91 -11.29 -3.57
CA ASP A 182 -18.57 -12.53 -3.13
C ASP A 182 -18.57 -12.73 -1.60
N PHE A 183 -18.03 -11.76 -0.87
CA PHE A 183 -18.04 -11.69 0.59
C PHE A 183 -18.67 -10.38 1.07
N VAL A 184 -19.10 -10.34 2.33
CA VAL A 184 -19.63 -9.15 2.98
C VAL A 184 -18.66 -8.72 4.07
N VAL A 185 -18.30 -7.44 4.06
CA VAL A 185 -17.48 -6.82 5.09
C VAL A 185 -18.14 -5.50 5.49
N GLU A 186 -18.32 -5.30 6.79
CA GLU A 186 -18.89 -4.07 7.33
C GLU A 186 -17.82 -2.99 7.55
N PRO A 187 -18.19 -1.69 7.64
CA PRO A 187 -17.22 -0.61 7.79
C PRO A 187 -16.38 -0.67 9.07
N ALA A 188 -16.81 -1.40 10.10
CA ALA A 188 -16.06 -1.59 11.33
C ALA A 188 -16.35 -2.94 11.99
N TYR A 189 -15.36 -3.44 12.73
CA TYR A 189 -15.44 -4.64 13.56
C TYR A 189 -14.90 -4.37 14.96
N TYR A 190 -15.41 -5.11 15.94
CA TYR A 190 -15.14 -4.89 17.35
C TYR A 190 -14.75 -6.18 18.04
N LEU A 191 -13.70 -6.12 18.86
CA LEU A 191 -13.22 -7.18 19.73
C LEU A 191 -14.05 -7.22 21.03
N LEU A 192 -14.51 -8.43 21.37
CA LEU A 192 -15.21 -8.77 22.60
C LEU A 192 -14.48 -9.89 23.34
N GLY A 193 -14.65 -9.95 24.67
CA GLY A 193 -14.25 -11.11 25.46
C GLY A 193 -13.74 -10.73 26.84
N THR A 194 -12.63 -11.35 27.26
CA THR A 194 -11.98 -11.02 28.54
C THR A 194 -11.59 -9.53 28.61
N ILE A 195 -11.22 -8.90 27.49
CA ILE A 195 -10.79 -7.50 27.42
C ILE A 195 -11.84 -6.49 27.91
N ASN A 196 -13.12 -6.84 27.77
CA ASN A 196 -14.24 -5.93 28.08
C ASN A 196 -15.42 -6.64 28.78
N ASN A 197 -15.18 -7.81 29.37
CA ASN A 197 -16.18 -8.63 30.06
C ASN A 197 -17.43 -8.96 29.20
N TRP A 198 -17.26 -9.24 27.91
CA TRP A 198 -18.34 -9.63 26.99
C TRP A 198 -19.46 -8.59 26.80
N SER A 199 -19.17 -7.32 27.10
CA SER A 199 -20.12 -6.22 26.97
C SER A 199 -20.17 -5.72 25.52
N VAL A 200 -21.29 -5.93 24.82
CA VAL A 200 -21.46 -5.45 23.43
C VAL A 200 -21.38 -3.91 23.36
N THR A 201 -21.96 -3.21 24.33
CA THR A 201 -21.89 -1.74 24.41
C THR A 201 -20.49 -1.19 24.64
N GLU A 202 -19.60 -1.99 25.22
CA GLU A 202 -18.21 -1.62 25.51
C GLU A 202 -17.25 -2.41 24.61
N ALA A 203 -17.71 -2.91 23.45
CA ALA A 203 -16.87 -3.60 22.49
C ALA A 203 -15.75 -2.68 21.99
N ILE A 204 -14.56 -3.24 21.80
CA ILE A 204 -13.38 -2.48 21.45
C ILE A 204 -13.24 -2.43 19.94
N GLN A 205 -13.38 -1.24 19.35
CA GLN A 205 -13.23 -1.08 17.91
C GLN A 205 -11.83 -1.48 17.46
N MET A 206 -11.75 -2.31 16.42
CA MET A 206 -10.49 -2.70 15.79
C MET A 206 -10.01 -1.62 14.82
N ASN A 207 -8.69 -1.53 14.63
CA ASN A 207 -8.08 -0.65 13.65
C ASN A 207 -8.27 -1.21 12.24
N HIS A 208 -8.40 -0.31 11.28
CA HIS A 208 -8.51 -0.58 9.84
C HIS A 208 -7.78 0.54 9.09
N SER A 209 -7.36 0.31 7.84
CA SER A 209 -6.74 1.36 7.04
C SER A 209 -7.78 2.38 6.54
N ASP A 210 -7.34 3.46 5.91
CA ASP A 210 -8.25 4.44 5.29
C ASP A 210 -8.84 3.95 3.94
N LYS A 211 -8.47 2.75 3.49
CA LYS A 211 -9.00 2.16 2.25
C LYS A 211 -10.43 1.66 2.46
N ASP A 212 -11.15 1.47 1.37
CA ASP A 212 -12.43 0.78 1.43
C ASP A 212 -12.24 -0.66 1.94
N VAL A 213 -13.19 -1.15 2.72
CA VAL A 213 -13.13 -2.47 3.37
C VAL A 213 -13.07 -3.64 2.38
N TYR A 214 -13.54 -3.47 1.14
CA TYR A 214 -13.43 -4.49 0.10
C TYR A 214 -12.03 -4.50 -0.55
N ASP A 215 -11.34 -3.36 -0.54
CA ASP A 215 -9.94 -3.24 -0.98
C ASP A 215 -8.96 -3.67 0.11
N ASP A 216 -9.36 -3.54 1.38
CA ASP A 216 -8.61 -4.00 2.55
C ASP A 216 -9.55 -4.64 3.57
N PRO A 217 -9.81 -5.96 3.49
CA PRO A 217 -10.71 -6.65 4.42
C PRO A 217 -10.02 -7.03 5.75
N VAL A 218 -8.93 -6.36 6.13
CA VAL A 218 -8.09 -6.72 7.29
C VAL A 218 -8.26 -5.75 8.45
N PHE A 219 -8.65 -6.26 9.61
CA PHE A 219 -8.76 -5.46 10.84
C PHE A 219 -7.74 -5.93 11.88
N THR A 220 -7.21 -5.01 12.67
CA THR A 220 -6.17 -5.31 13.65
C THR A 220 -6.45 -4.72 15.03
N TYR A 221 -6.01 -5.39 16.09
CA TYR A 221 -6.02 -4.82 17.43
C TYR A 221 -4.89 -5.41 18.28
N VAL A 222 -4.13 -4.56 18.98
CA VAL A 222 -3.06 -5.01 19.87
C VAL A 222 -3.57 -5.39 21.25
N VAL A 223 -3.12 -6.54 21.75
CA VAL A 223 -3.49 -7.07 23.06
C VAL A 223 -2.26 -7.44 23.87
N ASP A 224 -2.32 -7.18 25.18
CA ASP A 224 -1.30 -7.59 26.15
C ASP A 224 -1.85 -8.79 26.96
N LEU A 225 -1.22 -9.96 26.79
CA LEU A 225 -1.65 -11.21 27.41
C LEU A 225 -0.80 -11.53 28.64
N THR A 226 -1.46 -11.90 29.75
CA THR A 226 -0.81 -12.11 31.06
C THR A 226 -0.69 -13.58 31.47
N GLY A 227 -0.98 -14.53 30.58
CA GLY A 227 -0.87 -15.97 30.83
C GLY A 227 -2.11 -16.63 31.44
N GLY A 228 -3.18 -15.89 31.74
CA GLY A 228 -4.46 -16.46 32.15
C GLY A 228 -5.28 -16.97 30.96
N GLU A 229 -6.49 -17.48 31.24
CA GLU A 229 -7.48 -17.70 30.17
C GLU A 229 -7.95 -16.34 29.61
N TRP A 230 -7.68 -16.12 28.34
CA TRP A 230 -8.10 -14.91 27.63
C TRP A 230 -9.02 -15.28 26.47
N TRP A 231 -10.30 -15.00 26.66
CA TRP A 231 -11.36 -15.38 25.73
C TRP A 231 -11.68 -14.25 24.77
N TRP A 232 -12.05 -14.59 23.53
CA TRP A 232 -12.36 -13.59 22.51
C TRP A 232 -13.43 -14.03 21.49
N LYS A 233 -14.16 -13.06 20.95
CA LYS A 233 -14.95 -13.08 19.71
C LYS A 233 -14.83 -11.72 19.03
N ILE A 234 -15.23 -11.66 17.76
CA ILE A 234 -15.38 -10.41 17.01
C ILE A 234 -16.86 -10.20 16.69
N ILE A 235 -17.32 -8.95 16.66
CA ILE A 235 -18.65 -8.60 16.17
C ILE A 235 -18.55 -7.51 15.10
N PRO A 236 -19.45 -7.50 14.11
CA PRO A 236 -19.53 -6.42 13.14
C PRO A 236 -20.18 -5.17 13.75
N GLN A 237 -20.08 -4.03 13.04
CA GLN A 237 -20.67 -2.75 13.42
C GLN A 237 -22.18 -2.85 13.68
N SER A 238 -22.91 -3.56 12.82
CA SER A 238 -24.35 -3.76 12.94
C SER A 238 -24.76 -4.36 14.28
N THR A 239 -24.01 -5.35 14.77
CA THR A 239 -24.23 -5.95 16.11
C THR A 239 -23.87 -4.95 17.21
N TYR A 240 -22.74 -4.26 17.09
CA TYR A 240 -22.30 -3.26 18.07
C TYR A 240 -23.35 -2.15 18.28
N GLU A 241 -23.91 -1.61 17.20
CA GLU A 241 -24.91 -0.54 17.23
C GLU A 241 -26.21 -0.93 17.94
N THR A 242 -26.54 -2.22 18.01
CA THR A 242 -27.70 -2.69 18.80
C THR A 242 -27.47 -2.64 20.31
N GLY A 243 -26.21 -2.57 20.74
CA GLY A 243 -25.80 -2.69 22.14
C GLY A 243 -26.06 -4.06 22.78
N ASN A 244 -26.45 -5.07 22.00
CA ASN A 244 -26.77 -6.42 22.48
C ASN A 244 -26.31 -7.49 21.49
N TRP A 245 -26.28 -8.75 21.92
CA TRP A 245 -26.03 -9.86 21.01
C TRP A 245 -27.16 -10.00 20.00
N VAL A 246 -26.81 -10.27 18.74
CA VAL A 246 -27.75 -10.45 17.63
C VAL A 246 -27.72 -11.91 17.17
N ASP A 247 -28.91 -12.51 17.05
CA ASP A 247 -29.11 -13.85 16.50
C ASP A 247 -29.35 -13.73 14.98
N GLY A 248 -28.28 -13.54 14.22
CA GLY A 248 -28.30 -13.39 12.77
C GLY A 248 -27.05 -13.98 12.13
N ASP A 249 -27.13 -14.26 10.83
CA ASP A 249 -25.98 -14.68 10.05
C ASP A 249 -24.90 -13.60 10.11
N ASP A 250 -23.65 -14.01 10.36
CA ASP A 250 -22.48 -13.14 10.47
C ASP A 250 -22.55 -12.05 11.54
N ALA A 251 -23.51 -12.15 12.48
CA ALA A 251 -23.67 -11.21 13.58
C ALA A 251 -22.57 -11.33 14.66
N ALA A 252 -21.75 -12.37 14.60
CA ALA A 252 -20.56 -12.56 15.43
C ALA A 252 -19.61 -13.54 14.75
N PHE A 253 -18.31 -13.41 15.03
CA PHE A 253 -17.26 -14.27 14.51
C PHE A 253 -16.39 -14.81 15.63
N GLY A 254 -15.93 -16.04 15.45
CA GLY A 254 -15.08 -16.73 16.42
C GLY A 254 -14.46 -17.97 15.78
N VAL A 255 -14.33 -19.02 16.57
CA VAL A 255 -13.70 -20.29 16.16
C VAL A 255 -14.73 -21.42 16.09
N GLU A 256 -14.43 -22.46 15.32
CA GLU A 256 -15.29 -23.64 15.19
C GLU A 256 -15.48 -24.37 16.53
N VAL A 257 -14.38 -24.57 17.27
CA VAL A 257 -14.38 -25.27 18.56
C VAL A 257 -14.27 -24.24 19.68
N ASN A 258 -15.33 -24.10 20.48
CA ASN A 258 -15.31 -23.20 21.63
C ASN A 258 -14.16 -23.53 22.59
N GLY A 259 -13.32 -22.54 22.88
CA GLY A 259 -12.12 -22.67 23.69
C GLY A 259 -10.85 -23.03 22.91
N ASP A 260 -10.86 -23.01 21.57
CA ASP A 260 -9.65 -23.19 20.79
C ASP A 260 -8.63 -22.08 21.12
N GLY A 261 -7.41 -22.51 21.45
CA GLY A 261 -6.30 -21.64 21.86
C GLY A 261 -5.20 -21.52 20.82
N ALA A 262 -5.45 -21.92 19.58
CA ALA A 262 -4.53 -21.66 18.48
C ALA A 262 -4.30 -20.15 18.29
N LEU A 263 -3.06 -19.78 17.98
CA LEU A 263 -2.69 -18.39 17.66
C LEU A 263 -3.09 -18.00 16.24
N SER A 264 -3.49 -18.94 15.39
CA SER A 264 -4.01 -18.64 14.07
C SER A 264 -4.96 -19.73 13.60
N GLY A 265 -5.90 -19.36 12.73
CA GLY A 265 -6.90 -20.30 12.26
C GLY A 265 -7.96 -19.67 11.38
N LYS A 266 -9.07 -20.39 11.24
CA LYS A 266 -10.24 -19.93 10.49
C LYS A 266 -11.23 -19.23 11.42
N LEU A 267 -11.77 -18.13 10.93
CA LEU A 267 -12.95 -17.52 11.50
C LEU A 267 -14.19 -18.27 11.00
N VAL A 268 -15.14 -18.43 11.91
CA VAL A 268 -16.48 -18.94 11.59
C VAL A 268 -17.47 -17.84 11.90
N GLY A 269 -18.37 -17.57 10.96
CA GLY A 269 -19.51 -16.68 11.17
C GLY A 269 -20.61 -17.41 11.94
N ARG A 270 -21.24 -16.68 12.86
CA ARG A 270 -22.49 -17.10 13.50
C ARG A 270 -23.57 -17.32 12.43
N THR A 271 -24.52 -18.21 12.70
CA THR A 271 -25.79 -18.27 11.95
C THR A 271 -26.96 -17.75 12.78
N ALA A 272 -28.08 -17.45 12.13
CA ALA A 272 -29.32 -17.07 12.79
C ALA A 272 -29.82 -18.10 13.83
N THR A 273 -29.36 -19.36 13.77
CA THR A 273 -29.81 -20.44 14.67
C THR A 273 -28.72 -21.05 15.53
N GLU A 274 -27.44 -20.84 15.21
CA GLU A 274 -26.29 -21.45 15.91
C GLU A 274 -25.24 -20.39 16.21
N ASP A 275 -24.81 -20.33 17.48
CA ASP A 275 -23.71 -19.44 17.91
C ASP A 275 -22.35 -20.05 17.54
N VAL A 276 -21.37 -19.18 17.32
CA VAL A 276 -19.97 -19.55 17.08
C VAL A 276 -19.23 -19.82 18.40
N GLY A 277 -18.17 -20.62 18.37
CA GLY A 277 -17.27 -20.78 19.50
C GLY A 277 -16.45 -19.52 19.80
N ALA A 278 -16.18 -19.26 21.08
CA ALA A 278 -15.20 -18.26 21.49
C ALA A 278 -13.78 -18.85 21.44
N GLY A 279 -12.79 -18.09 20.97
CA GLY A 279 -11.39 -18.49 21.14
C GLY A 279 -10.95 -18.30 22.58
N CYS A 280 -9.94 -19.07 23.03
CA CYS A 280 -9.38 -18.98 24.38
C CYS A 280 -7.86 -19.19 24.39
N LEU A 281 -7.12 -18.10 24.48
CA LEU A 281 -5.67 -18.14 24.68
C LEU A 281 -5.39 -18.41 26.16
N ASN A 282 -5.01 -19.65 26.49
CA ASN A 282 -4.72 -20.07 27.86
C ASN A 282 -3.21 -20.30 28.04
N GLY A 283 -2.59 -19.61 29.01
CA GLY A 283 -1.14 -19.73 29.26
C GLY A 283 -0.26 -18.90 28.32
N VAL A 284 -0.85 -18.09 27.43
CA VAL A 284 -0.12 -17.23 26.50
C VAL A 284 0.24 -15.90 27.17
N THR A 285 1.50 -15.49 27.04
CA THR A 285 2.02 -14.24 27.60
C THR A 285 2.70 -13.39 26.54
N GLY A 286 2.62 -12.08 26.65
CA GLY A 286 3.30 -11.13 25.78
C GLY A 286 2.32 -10.27 24.98
N ARG A 287 2.87 -9.41 24.13
CA ARG A 287 2.10 -8.49 23.29
C ARG A 287 1.88 -9.10 21.92
N TYR A 288 0.65 -9.05 21.43
CA TYR A 288 0.26 -9.62 20.14
C TYR A 288 -0.66 -8.65 19.39
N VAL A 289 -0.55 -8.61 18.07
CA VAL A 289 -1.59 -8.04 17.21
C VAL A 289 -2.54 -9.16 16.83
N LEU A 290 -3.81 -9.03 17.20
CA LEU A 290 -4.89 -9.80 16.60
C LEU A 290 -5.18 -9.22 15.23
N ILE A 291 -5.03 -10.03 14.19
CA ILE A 291 -5.29 -9.72 12.79
C ILE A 291 -6.46 -10.59 12.37
N ILE A 292 -7.49 -10.00 11.78
CA ILE A 292 -8.58 -10.73 11.14
C ILE A 292 -8.67 -10.33 9.68
N ASN A 293 -8.96 -11.29 8.79
CA ASN A 293 -9.23 -11.05 7.38
C ASN A 293 -10.60 -11.65 7.05
N LEU A 294 -11.55 -10.80 6.67
CA LEU A 294 -12.95 -11.20 6.45
C LEU A 294 -13.20 -11.79 5.04
N GLU A 295 -12.34 -11.48 4.07
CA GLU A 295 -12.37 -12.14 2.76
C GLU A 295 -11.86 -13.59 2.86
N MET A 296 -10.74 -13.78 3.56
CA MET A 296 -10.12 -15.09 3.74
C MET A 296 -10.73 -15.91 4.89
N MET A 297 -11.57 -15.27 5.71
CA MET A 297 -12.15 -15.79 6.96
C MET A 297 -11.07 -16.40 7.86
N THR A 298 -10.05 -15.63 8.21
CA THR A 298 -8.91 -16.05 9.03
C THR A 298 -8.64 -15.11 10.19
N TYR A 299 -8.03 -15.63 11.25
CA TYR A 299 -7.43 -14.83 12.32
C TYR A 299 -5.98 -15.25 12.58
N GLU A 300 -5.20 -14.32 13.11
CA GLU A 300 -3.84 -14.55 13.62
C GLU A 300 -3.56 -13.62 14.82
N PHE A 301 -2.91 -14.15 15.85
CA PHE A 301 -2.25 -13.42 16.92
C PHE A 301 -0.76 -13.41 16.61
N SER A 302 -0.29 -12.35 15.97
CA SER A 302 1.11 -12.20 15.60
C SER A 302 1.89 -11.50 16.71
N PRO A 303 3.06 -11.99 17.14
CA PRO A 303 3.79 -11.40 18.25
C PRO A 303 4.31 -10.00 17.90
N VAL A 304 4.18 -9.06 18.84
CA VAL A 304 4.81 -7.75 18.76
C VAL A 304 6.15 -7.83 19.49
N TYR A 305 7.22 -7.58 18.76
CA TYR A 305 8.56 -7.40 19.32
C TYR A 305 8.75 -5.97 19.83
N ASP A 306 9.48 -5.80 20.94
CA ASP A 306 9.80 -4.47 21.48
C ASP A 306 10.53 -3.58 20.47
N TYR A 307 11.31 -4.19 19.58
CA TYR A 307 12.01 -3.58 18.45
C TYR A 307 12.51 -4.65 17.48
N LEU A 308 12.93 -4.23 16.28
CA LEU A 308 13.69 -5.03 15.32
C LEU A 308 15.07 -4.41 15.06
N TYR A 309 16.03 -5.25 14.68
CA TYR A 309 17.37 -4.83 14.28
C TYR A 309 17.41 -4.48 12.80
N THR A 310 18.24 -3.51 12.41
CA THR A 310 18.38 -3.05 11.02
C THR A 310 19.81 -3.22 10.47
N PRO A 311 20.38 -4.45 10.41
CA PRO A 311 21.72 -4.67 9.86
C PRO A 311 21.77 -4.28 8.38
N GLY A 312 22.85 -3.61 7.97
CA GLY A 312 23.05 -3.18 6.58
C GLY A 312 24.40 -2.52 6.33
N ASP A 313 24.60 -1.93 5.15
CA ASP A 313 25.90 -1.34 4.81
C ASP A 313 26.26 -0.14 5.70
N ALA A 314 25.26 0.52 6.32
CA ALA A 314 25.47 1.62 7.26
C ALA A 314 26.22 1.19 8.54
N ASN A 315 26.10 -0.08 8.94
CA ASN A 315 26.74 -0.64 10.13
C ASN A 315 27.57 -1.90 9.84
N ASN A 316 27.98 -2.09 8.58
CA ASN A 316 28.74 -3.25 8.12
C ASN A 316 28.08 -4.60 8.44
N TRP A 317 26.75 -4.68 8.40
CA TRP A 317 25.95 -5.89 8.68
C TRP A 317 26.09 -6.43 10.11
N THR A 318 26.44 -5.56 11.07
CA THR A 318 26.60 -5.93 12.48
C THR A 318 25.30 -5.69 13.25
N HIS A 319 24.60 -6.76 13.65
CA HIS A 319 23.31 -6.65 14.33
C HIS A 319 23.38 -5.83 15.61
N ALA A 320 24.40 -6.06 16.45
CA ALA A 320 24.60 -5.36 17.71
C ALA A 320 24.87 -3.85 17.57
N GLU A 321 25.25 -3.40 16.38
CA GLU A 321 25.51 -1.99 16.05
C GLU A 321 24.37 -1.40 15.20
N SER A 322 23.23 -2.10 15.07
CA SER A 322 22.08 -1.58 14.34
C SER A 322 21.40 -0.47 15.11
N ALA A 323 20.92 0.54 14.38
CA ALA A 323 19.77 1.27 14.85
C ALA A 323 18.60 0.29 15.02
N LEU A 324 17.70 0.63 15.93
CA LEU A 324 16.54 -0.19 16.22
C LEU A 324 15.30 0.48 15.64
N ILE A 325 14.40 -0.31 15.10
CA ILE A 325 13.07 0.15 14.69
C ILE A 325 12.04 -0.36 15.69
N TYR A 326 11.13 0.51 16.14
CA TYR A 326 10.21 0.24 17.26
C TYR A 326 8.76 0.17 16.78
N PRO A 327 7.90 -0.64 17.44
CA PRO A 327 6.49 -0.74 17.07
C PRO A 327 5.78 0.57 17.36
N ASP A 328 4.83 0.91 16.49
CA ASP A 328 3.87 1.98 16.74
C ASP A 328 2.86 1.56 17.84
N PRO A 329 1.98 2.47 18.29
CA PRO A 329 0.96 2.12 19.29
C PRO A 329 0.02 1.00 18.86
N THR A 330 -0.20 0.78 17.56
CA THR A 330 -1.06 -0.29 17.03
C THR A 330 -0.37 -1.65 17.03
N GLY A 331 0.97 -1.68 17.09
CA GLY A 331 1.80 -2.89 17.01
C GLY A 331 1.84 -3.51 15.61
N ALA A 332 0.99 -3.07 14.67
CA ALA A 332 0.93 -3.60 13.30
C ALA A 332 2.05 -3.03 12.43
N TYR A 333 2.59 -1.87 12.80
CA TYR A 333 3.70 -1.21 12.11
C TYR A 333 4.86 -0.95 13.08
N TYR A 334 6.04 -0.80 12.49
CA TYR A 334 7.27 -0.34 13.13
C TYR A 334 7.72 0.92 12.42
N GLU A 335 8.05 1.96 13.18
CA GLU A 335 8.43 3.26 12.62
C GLU A 335 9.49 3.98 13.45
N SER A 336 10.59 4.33 12.80
CA SER A 336 11.73 5.04 13.40
C SER A 336 12.53 5.77 12.32
N TRP A 337 13.26 6.81 12.72
CA TRP A 337 14.34 7.32 11.87
C TRP A 337 15.55 6.39 11.91
N LEU A 338 16.07 6.00 10.75
CA LEU A 338 17.17 5.05 10.61
C LEU A 338 18.30 5.63 9.73
N PRO A 339 19.57 5.48 10.13
CA PRO A 339 20.70 5.73 9.25
C PRO A 339 20.83 4.60 8.24
N LEU A 340 20.59 4.89 6.97
CA LEU A 340 20.65 3.91 5.89
C LEU A 340 21.73 4.27 4.86
N LYS A 341 22.30 3.21 4.30
CA LYS A 341 23.31 3.25 3.23
C LYS A 341 23.15 1.96 2.44
N GLY A 342 23.01 2.04 1.12
CA GLY A 342 22.95 0.86 0.26
C GLY A 342 21.93 -0.18 0.74
N GLY A 343 22.39 -1.41 0.95
CA GLY A 343 21.57 -2.56 1.34
C GLY A 343 21.35 -2.69 2.85
N PHE A 344 20.15 -3.09 3.27
CA PHE A 344 19.82 -3.43 4.66
C PHE A 344 18.70 -4.49 4.74
N LYS A 345 18.43 -4.99 5.95
CA LYS A 345 17.31 -5.88 6.30
C LYS A 345 16.75 -5.55 7.68
N PHE A 346 15.59 -6.10 8.01
CA PHE A 346 15.10 -6.16 9.40
C PHE A 346 15.28 -7.56 9.99
N ALA A 347 15.53 -7.67 11.30
CA ALA A 347 15.65 -8.94 11.99
C ALA A 347 15.00 -8.91 13.38
N THR A 348 14.33 -9.99 13.77
CA THR A 348 13.67 -10.10 15.10
C THR A 348 14.63 -10.46 16.23
N GLN A 349 15.89 -10.74 15.91
CA GLN A 349 16.93 -11.16 16.86
C GLN A 349 18.26 -10.44 16.54
N PRO A 350 19.20 -10.35 17.51
CA PRO A 350 20.53 -9.78 17.29
C PRO A 350 21.45 -10.68 16.44
N ASP A 351 20.86 -11.58 15.66
CA ASP A 351 21.49 -12.50 14.72
C ASP A 351 20.44 -13.01 13.72
N TRP A 352 20.87 -13.88 12.79
CA TRP A 352 20.00 -14.47 11.78
C TRP A 352 19.24 -15.73 12.24
N ASN A 353 19.20 -16.03 13.55
CA ASN A 353 18.43 -17.17 14.07
C ASN A 353 16.94 -16.85 14.24
N GLY A 354 16.58 -15.55 14.23
CA GLY A 354 15.21 -15.08 14.17
C GLY A 354 14.67 -14.95 12.75
N THR A 355 13.48 -14.37 12.63
CA THR A 355 12.91 -14.00 11.33
C THR A 355 13.67 -12.81 10.77
N ALA A 356 14.08 -12.91 9.52
CA ALA A 356 14.66 -11.80 8.76
C ALA A 356 13.66 -11.35 7.70
N PHE A 357 13.55 -10.04 7.50
CA PHE A 357 12.71 -9.44 6.46
C PHE A 357 13.63 -8.77 5.43
N GLY A 358 13.60 -9.30 4.21
CA GLY A 358 14.30 -8.76 3.05
C GLY A 358 13.33 -8.26 1.99
N ALA A 359 13.85 -7.98 0.80
CA ALA A 359 13.04 -7.53 -0.34
C ALA A 359 12.05 -8.61 -0.79
N GLY A 360 10.79 -8.22 -0.93
CA GLY A 360 9.76 -9.02 -1.58
C GLY A 360 9.84 -8.94 -3.11
N ALA A 361 8.81 -9.45 -3.78
CA ALA A 361 8.76 -9.52 -5.24
C ALA A 361 8.56 -8.15 -5.89
N GLU A 362 7.89 -7.23 -5.20
CA GLU A 362 7.56 -5.89 -5.66
C GLU A 362 8.22 -4.83 -4.79
N ALA A 363 8.43 -3.63 -5.34
CA ALA A 363 8.92 -2.50 -4.58
C ALA A 363 8.00 -2.20 -3.38
N GLY A 364 8.58 -1.96 -2.21
CA GLY A 364 7.84 -1.75 -0.97
C GLY A 364 7.28 -3.01 -0.31
N SER A 365 7.41 -4.19 -0.93
CA SER A 365 7.05 -5.47 -0.29
C SER A 365 8.22 -6.10 0.46
N LEU A 366 7.91 -6.88 1.49
CA LEU A 366 8.84 -7.65 2.30
C LEU A 366 8.68 -9.15 2.06
N SER A 367 9.76 -9.89 2.26
CA SER A 367 9.74 -11.34 2.28
C SER A 367 10.50 -11.88 3.50
N THR A 368 9.96 -12.93 4.10
CA THR A 368 10.58 -13.70 5.18
C THR A 368 11.37 -14.91 4.67
N ASP A 369 11.45 -15.10 3.35
CA ASP A 369 12.26 -16.16 2.75
C ASP A 369 13.75 -15.97 3.08
N GLY A 370 14.43 -17.05 3.47
CA GLY A 370 15.85 -16.99 3.85
C GLY A 370 16.79 -16.53 2.72
N GLY A 371 16.35 -16.64 1.46
CA GLY A 371 17.03 -16.14 0.27
C GLY A 371 16.56 -14.77 -0.21
N ALA A 372 15.65 -14.10 0.51
CA ALA A 372 15.19 -12.76 0.15
C ALA A 372 16.36 -11.79 -0.01
N GLY A 373 16.28 -10.93 -1.03
CA GLY A 373 17.30 -9.90 -1.29
C GLY A 373 17.36 -8.86 -0.18
N ASN A 374 18.30 -7.93 -0.31
CA ASN A 374 18.38 -6.77 0.59
C ASN A 374 17.37 -5.71 0.18
N LEU A 375 16.84 -4.98 1.16
CA LEU A 375 16.21 -3.69 0.93
C LEU A 375 17.29 -2.68 0.56
N THR A 376 16.98 -1.69 -0.26
CA THR A 376 17.99 -0.74 -0.75
C THR A 376 17.50 0.70 -0.70
N VAL A 377 18.38 1.61 -0.31
CA VAL A 377 18.24 3.05 -0.57
C VAL A 377 19.32 3.52 -1.54
N GLU A 378 18.99 4.46 -2.42
CA GLU A 378 19.93 4.97 -3.43
C GLU A 378 20.98 5.92 -2.82
N THR A 379 20.57 6.74 -1.86
CA THR A 379 21.40 7.77 -1.24
C THR A 379 21.62 7.47 0.23
N GLU A 380 22.84 7.65 0.70
CA GLU A 380 23.16 7.52 2.13
C GLU A 380 22.56 8.69 2.92
N GLY A 381 21.88 8.39 4.03
CA GLY A 381 21.25 9.41 4.86
C GLY A 381 20.37 8.84 5.95
N LEU A 382 19.64 9.72 6.61
CA LEU A 382 18.62 9.37 7.60
C LEU A 382 17.26 9.33 6.91
N TYR A 383 16.51 8.27 7.18
CA TYR A 383 15.17 8.05 6.63
C TYR A 383 14.19 7.77 7.74
N CYS A 384 13.00 8.35 7.68
CA CYS A 384 11.86 7.87 8.45
C CYS A 384 11.32 6.62 7.76
N VAL A 385 11.54 5.46 8.37
CA VAL A 385 11.16 4.18 7.78
C VAL A 385 9.93 3.66 8.50
N ARG A 386 8.94 3.21 7.73
CA ARG A 386 7.79 2.44 8.23
C ARG A 386 7.85 1.05 7.64
N MET A 387 7.66 0.02 8.45
CA MET A 387 7.53 -1.36 7.98
C MET A 387 6.45 -2.10 8.76
N SER A 388 5.87 -3.14 8.16
CA SER A 388 4.90 -4.00 8.81
C SER A 388 5.30 -5.46 8.67
N PRO A 389 5.52 -6.20 9.78
CA PRO A 389 5.64 -7.65 9.73
C PRO A 389 4.28 -8.33 9.49
N VAL A 390 3.17 -7.61 9.70
CA VAL A 390 1.79 -8.09 9.48
C VAL A 390 1.44 -8.05 8.00
N PHE A 391 1.62 -6.90 7.36
CA PHE A 391 1.27 -6.68 5.96
C PHE A 391 2.41 -7.02 4.99
N LEU A 392 3.60 -7.33 5.52
CA LEU A 392 4.82 -7.56 4.75
C LEU A 392 5.12 -6.40 3.79
N THR A 393 5.06 -5.18 4.31
CA THR A 393 5.36 -3.96 3.56
C THR A 393 6.40 -3.11 4.26
N TRP A 394 7.07 -2.25 3.49
CA TRP A 394 7.93 -1.20 4.02
C TRP A 394 7.99 0.00 3.08
N GLU A 395 8.28 1.16 3.63
CA GLU A 395 8.45 2.40 2.88
C GLU A 395 9.38 3.37 3.63
N THR A 396 9.89 4.36 2.90
CA THR A 396 10.50 5.56 3.49
C THR A 396 9.47 6.68 3.42
N LEU A 397 8.94 7.09 4.57
CA LEU A 397 7.99 8.21 4.66
C LEU A 397 8.69 9.54 4.35
N TYR A 398 9.92 9.68 4.83
CA TYR A 398 10.73 10.89 4.69
C TYR A 398 12.21 10.52 4.51
N GLY A 399 12.97 11.43 3.89
CA GLY A 399 14.42 11.32 3.70
C GLY A 399 14.84 11.08 2.24
N PRO A 400 16.16 11.05 1.96
CA PRO A 400 17.25 11.15 2.93
C PRO A 400 17.41 12.56 3.50
N VAL A 401 17.77 12.67 4.78
CA VAL A 401 18.28 13.91 5.39
C VAL A 401 19.63 13.66 6.07
N GLN A 402 20.40 14.72 6.32
CA GLN A 402 21.75 14.60 6.90
C GLN A 402 21.84 15.08 8.35
N SER A 403 20.97 15.99 8.75
CA SER A 403 21.07 16.69 10.03
C SER A 403 19.73 17.23 10.52
N TRP A 404 19.65 17.50 11.82
CA TRP A 404 18.52 18.19 12.45
C TRP A 404 18.99 19.50 13.10
N GLY A 405 18.13 20.51 13.03
CA GLY A 405 18.34 21.81 13.66
C GLY A 405 17.11 22.28 14.43
N VAL A 406 17.35 23.13 15.43
CA VAL A 406 16.28 23.87 16.12
C VAL A 406 16.16 25.26 15.48
N VAL A 407 15.00 25.58 14.94
CA VAL A 407 14.66 26.90 14.39
C VAL A 407 13.59 27.54 15.27
N GLY A 408 13.63 28.86 15.48
CA GLY A 408 12.61 29.50 16.31
C GLY A 408 12.78 31.01 16.45
N GLY A 409 11.92 31.63 17.25
CA GLY A 409 11.95 33.08 17.43
C GLY A 409 13.04 33.57 18.39
N PHE A 410 13.79 32.68 19.02
CA PHE A 410 14.91 33.02 19.89
C PHE A 410 16.05 33.70 19.10
N ALA A 411 16.85 34.52 19.79
CA ALA A 411 17.76 35.48 19.17
C ALA A 411 18.77 34.89 18.17
N GLU A 412 19.28 33.68 18.42
CA GLU A 412 20.25 33.01 17.54
C GLU A 412 19.66 32.59 16.20
N SER A 413 18.37 32.27 16.15
CA SER A 413 17.69 31.81 14.92
C SER A 413 16.80 32.89 14.31
N SER A 414 15.91 33.49 15.09
CA SER A 414 14.92 34.49 14.64
C SER A 414 14.15 34.06 13.38
N TRP A 415 13.80 32.77 13.28
CA TRP A 415 13.15 32.15 12.11
C TRP A 415 13.88 32.35 10.78
N THR A 416 15.19 32.63 10.83
CA THR A 416 15.99 32.94 9.64
C THR A 416 16.58 31.68 9.04
N ASP A 417 16.40 31.47 7.73
CA ASP A 417 16.98 30.32 7.03
C ASP A 417 18.51 30.30 7.17
N GLY A 418 19.05 29.12 7.49
CA GLY A 418 20.47 28.92 7.72
C GLY A 418 20.96 29.41 9.09
N GLN A 419 20.05 29.74 10.02
CA GLN A 419 20.37 30.09 11.42
C GLN A 419 19.76 29.08 12.41
N ASP A 420 19.49 27.87 11.96
CA ASP A 420 19.08 26.77 12.83
C ASP A 420 20.23 26.42 13.78
N VAL A 421 19.92 26.19 15.06
CA VAL A 421 20.88 25.64 16.01
C VAL A 421 21.05 24.17 15.69
N VAL A 422 22.15 23.81 15.04
CA VAL A 422 22.45 22.44 14.60
C VAL A 422 22.52 21.51 15.82
N MET A 423 21.78 20.42 15.77
CA MET A 423 21.73 19.42 16.83
C MET A 423 22.85 18.38 16.67
N THR A 424 23.31 17.83 17.79
CA THR A 424 24.28 16.74 17.85
C THR A 424 23.57 15.40 18.03
N PRO A 425 23.78 14.41 17.14
CA PRO A 425 23.16 13.10 17.26
C PRO A 425 23.87 12.19 18.27
N ASP A 426 23.14 11.19 18.76
CA ASP A 426 23.69 10.01 19.40
C ASP A 426 24.31 9.04 18.36
N ALA A 427 24.81 7.88 18.82
CA ALA A 427 25.46 6.91 17.94
C ALA A 427 24.51 6.30 16.90
N ALA A 428 23.24 6.07 17.27
CA ALA A 428 22.22 5.54 16.36
C ALA A 428 21.63 6.62 15.44
N LYS A 429 21.93 7.91 15.69
CA LYS A 429 21.35 9.09 15.01
C LYS A 429 19.82 9.17 15.16
N GLN A 430 19.28 8.66 16.26
CA GLN A 430 17.85 8.68 16.60
C GLN A 430 17.54 9.71 17.68
N ILE A 431 18.51 10.06 18.52
CA ILE A 431 18.35 11.07 19.56
C ILE A 431 19.30 12.23 19.25
N TRP A 432 18.74 13.44 19.20
CA TRP A 432 19.48 14.65 18.84
C TRP A 432 19.39 15.66 19.97
N THR A 433 20.50 16.36 20.25
CA THR A 433 20.55 17.34 21.34
C THR A 433 21.14 18.68 20.90
N ALA A 434 20.60 19.78 21.42
CA ALA A 434 21.14 21.12 21.26
C ALA A 434 21.02 21.91 22.57
N THR A 435 21.86 22.92 22.74
CA THR A 435 21.69 23.94 23.79
C THR A 435 21.07 25.17 23.16
N VAL A 436 19.90 25.59 23.63
CA VAL A 436 19.15 26.73 23.07
C VAL A 436 18.78 27.68 24.20
N THR A 437 18.95 28.98 23.99
CA THR A 437 18.52 30.03 24.92
C THR A 437 17.26 30.72 24.38
N PHE A 438 16.12 30.49 25.04
CA PHE A 438 14.84 31.12 24.71
C PHE A 438 14.68 32.46 25.42
N GLY A 439 14.06 33.42 24.73
CA GLY A 439 13.80 34.77 25.25
C GLY A 439 12.55 34.86 26.13
N ASP A 440 12.27 36.08 26.61
CA ASP A 440 11.17 36.36 27.54
C ASP A 440 9.81 36.53 26.85
N THR A 441 9.79 36.90 25.56
CA THR A 441 8.53 37.11 24.83
C THR A 441 7.94 35.80 24.33
N ASP A 442 6.63 35.77 24.09
CA ASP A 442 5.96 34.55 23.60
C ASP A 442 6.52 34.07 22.26
N GLY A 443 6.79 34.98 21.32
CA GLY A 443 7.42 34.64 20.04
C GLY A 443 8.85 34.12 20.16
N GLU A 444 9.63 34.58 21.15
CA GLU A 444 11.00 34.10 21.39
C GLU A 444 11.07 32.73 22.07
N LYS A 445 9.94 32.21 22.57
CA LYS A 445 9.81 30.86 23.11
C LYS A 445 9.31 29.85 22.08
N GLU A 446 8.87 30.31 20.91
CA GLU A 446 8.39 29.44 19.84
C GLU A 446 9.53 28.82 19.04
N PHE A 447 9.42 27.54 18.72
CA PHE A 447 10.40 26.82 17.91
C PHE A 447 9.81 25.62 17.16
N LYS A 448 10.60 25.06 16.24
CA LYS A 448 10.39 23.81 15.53
C LYS A 448 11.72 23.08 15.34
N PHE A 449 11.64 21.81 14.92
CA PHE A 449 12.79 21.07 14.41
C PHE A 449 12.72 21.02 12.89
N ARG A 450 13.84 21.29 12.21
CA ARG A 450 13.94 21.17 10.74
C ARG A 450 15.07 20.25 10.35
N ALA A 451 14.83 19.43 9.34
CA ALA A 451 15.88 18.66 8.72
C ALA A 451 16.67 19.53 7.73
N ASP A 452 18.00 19.42 7.74
CA ASP A 452 18.93 20.06 6.79
C ASP A 452 18.76 21.58 6.61
N GLY A 453 18.17 22.26 7.60
CA GLY A 453 17.89 23.68 7.52
C GLY A 453 16.89 24.05 6.42
N ALA A 454 15.98 23.13 6.08
CA ALA A 454 14.91 23.34 5.10
C ALA A 454 13.53 23.09 5.73
N TRP A 455 12.49 23.66 5.12
CA TRP A 455 11.09 23.53 5.57
C TRP A 455 10.38 22.31 4.97
N ASP A 456 11.04 21.51 4.12
CA ASP A 456 10.41 20.35 3.50
C ASP A 456 10.08 19.25 4.52
N ILE A 457 10.97 19.03 5.48
CA ILE A 457 10.79 18.07 6.59
C ILE A 457 11.02 18.81 7.89
N GLN A 458 9.94 18.96 8.66
CA GLN A 458 9.91 19.74 9.89
C GLN A 458 8.98 19.10 10.91
N TYR A 459 9.36 19.10 12.18
CA TYR A 459 8.51 18.66 13.27
C TYR A 459 8.05 19.84 14.12
N GLY A 460 6.74 19.87 14.41
CA GLY A 460 6.11 20.86 15.26
C GLY A 460 5.03 20.24 16.16
N ASN A 461 4.22 21.11 16.76
CA ASN A 461 3.13 20.73 17.66
C ASN A 461 1.89 20.29 16.86
N GLY A 462 1.54 19.00 16.97
CA GLY A 462 0.31 18.44 16.37
C GLY A 462 -0.94 18.50 17.27
N GLY A 463 -0.82 19.00 18.50
CA GLY A 463 -1.92 19.07 19.46
C GLY A 463 -1.51 18.73 20.89
N ASP A 464 -0.55 17.80 21.06
CA ASP A 464 -0.08 17.32 22.38
C ASP A 464 1.32 17.85 22.76
N GLY A 465 1.73 18.97 22.18
CA GLY A 465 2.96 19.65 22.54
C GLY A 465 4.21 18.82 22.20
N LEU A 466 5.04 18.58 23.22
CA LEU A 466 6.33 17.92 23.05
C LEU A 466 6.24 16.40 23.06
N ASP A 467 5.10 15.82 23.44
CA ASP A 467 4.92 14.36 23.57
C ASP A 467 4.42 13.71 22.27
N ASN A 468 4.02 14.51 21.29
CA ASN A 468 3.53 14.05 19.98
C ASN A 468 3.88 15.05 18.88
N LEU A 469 5.09 14.89 18.34
CA LEU A 469 5.60 15.71 17.25
C LEU A 469 5.04 15.23 15.91
N VAL A 470 4.52 16.16 15.10
CA VAL A 470 3.95 15.85 13.79
C VAL A 470 4.79 16.50 12.69
N CYS A 471 5.08 15.71 11.65
CA CYS A 471 5.72 16.20 10.43
C CYS A 471 4.68 16.47 9.37
N ASP A 472 3.99 17.60 9.51
CA ASP A 472 3.10 18.14 8.50
C ASP A 472 3.41 19.63 8.24
N GLY A 473 3.08 20.10 7.04
CA GLY A 473 3.22 21.51 6.67
C GLY A 473 2.32 22.45 7.50
N GLY A 474 1.35 21.89 8.25
CA GLY A 474 0.38 22.61 9.07
C GLY A 474 0.67 22.63 10.58
N SER A 475 1.69 21.91 11.07
CA SER A 475 1.99 21.78 12.50
C SER A 475 2.17 23.14 13.15
N GLY A 476 1.67 23.28 14.38
CA GLY A 476 1.90 24.47 15.20
C GLY A 476 3.36 24.59 15.64
N ASN A 477 3.72 25.74 16.18
CA ASN A 477 5.01 25.91 16.85
C ASN A 477 5.00 25.19 18.22
N LEU A 478 6.14 24.62 18.59
CA LEU A 478 6.40 24.21 19.97
C LEU A 478 6.73 25.45 20.79
N VAL A 479 6.51 25.40 22.11
CA VAL A 479 6.73 26.55 23.00
C VAL A 479 7.55 26.12 24.20
N ALA A 480 8.68 26.80 24.44
CA ALA A 480 9.47 26.62 25.65
C ALA A 480 8.68 27.08 26.89
N PRO A 481 8.78 26.37 28.03
CA PRO A 481 7.93 26.64 29.20
C PRO A 481 8.23 27.99 29.88
N ALA A 482 9.47 28.47 29.77
CA ALA A 482 9.90 29.78 30.25
C ALA A 482 11.14 30.24 29.47
N ALA A 483 11.53 31.49 29.66
CA ALA A 483 12.82 31.99 29.20
C ALA A 483 13.97 31.30 29.94
N GLY A 484 15.10 31.16 29.26
CA GLY A 484 16.29 30.54 29.83
C GLY A 484 17.01 29.65 28.83
N THR A 485 18.10 29.06 29.29
CA THR A 485 18.89 28.11 28.51
C THR A 485 18.47 26.70 28.84
N TYR A 486 18.21 25.91 27.80
CA TYR A 486 17.77 24.53 27.90
C TYR A 486 18.66 23.62 27.06
N LYS A 487 18.85 22.41 27.55
CA LYS A 487 19.18 21.27 26.70
C LYS A 487 17.88 20.78 26.06
N VAL A 488 17.77 21.00 24.76
CA VAL A 488 16.68 20.51 23.92
C VAL A 488 17.08 19.13 23.41
N THR A 489 16.22 18.14 23.61
CA THR A 489 16.39 16.79 23.07
C THR A 489 15.24 16.48 22.13
N LEU A 490 15.54 15.97 20.94
CA LEU A 490 14.59 15.42 19.98
C LEU A 490 14.80 13.90 19.92
N ASP A 491 13.76 13.12 20.18
CA ASP A 491 13.77 11.66 20.13
C ASP A 491 12.93 11.15 18.95
N LEU A 492 13.63 10.61 17.95
CA LEU A 492 13.11 10.05 16.71
C LEU A 492 13.20 8.52 16.68
N SER A 493 13.46 7.90 17.83
CA SER A 493 13.60 6.45 17.93
C SER A 493 12.25 5.74 17.85
N LYS A 494 11.19 6.30 18.44
CA LYS A 494 9.88 5.63 18.55
C LYS A 494 8.73 6.60 18.37
N VAL A 495 7.72 6.19 17.62
CA VAL A 495 6.46 6.94 17.48
C VAL A 495 5.52 6.73 18.69
N PRO A 496 4.78 7.78 19.13
CA PRO A 496 4.90 9.17 18.67
C PRO A 496 6.27 9.77 19.03
N TYR A 497 6.88 10.47 18.08
CA TYR A 497 8.14 11.16 18.32
C TYR A 497 7.93 12.28 19.33
N HIS A 498 8.94 12.53 20.15
CA HIS A 498 8.81 13.49 21.24
C HIS A 498 10.07 14.30 21.44
N ALA A 499 9.97 15.37 22.22
CA ALA A 499 11.07 16.21 22.61
C ALA A 499 11.05 16.51 24.11
N THR A 500 12.19 16.88 24.66
CA THR A 500 12.29 17.33 26.06
C THR A 500 13.12 18.59 26.17
N LEU A 501 12.81 19.42 27.16
CA LEU A 501 13.57 20.61 27.52
C LEU A 501 14.01 20.50 28.98
N GLU A 502 15.32 20.37 29.19
CA GLU A 502 15.93 20.35 30.52
C GLU A 502 16.64 21.68 30.76
N ALA A 503 16.24 22.43 31.79
CA ALA A 503 16.87 23.72 32.11
C ALA A 503 18.33 23.52 32.57
N LEU A 504 19.23 24.41 32.14
CA LEU A 504 20.67 24.36 32.42
C LEU A 504 21.15 25.37 33.47
#